data_AF-A0A497KF05-F1
#
_entry.id   AF-A0A497KF05-F1
#
_cell.length_a   1.000
_cell.length_b   1.000
_cell.length_c   1.000
_cell.angle_alpha   90.00
_cell.angle_beta   90.00
_cell.angle_gamma   90.00
#
_symmetry.space_group_name_H-M   'P 1'
#
loop_
_entity.id
_entity.type
_entity.pdbx_description
1 polymer ?
#
loop_
_entity_poly.entity_id
_entity_poly.type
_entity_poly.pdbx_seq_one_letter_code
_entity_poly.pdbx_strand_id
1 'polypeptide(L)' 'MQLKEKAAYILGTIIVIYGAFAGKDLTNMPEIFEGVVFLMFFLSIFIVFYYINARGKGDWRPEPAHGA' A
#
# COMPACT_ATOMS: atom_id res chain seq x y z
N MET A 1 12.93 0.04 11.48
CA MET A 1 12.82 0.19 10.02
C MET A 1 14.13 0.74 9.49
N GLN A 2 14.85 -0.05 8.69
CA GLN A 2 16.17 0.33 8.19
C GLN A 2 16.02 1.49 7.19
N LEU A 3 17.06 2.36 7.06
CA LEU A 3 17.04 3.52 6.15
C LEU A 3 16.68 3.12 4.71
N LYS A 4 17.13 1.94 4.27
CA LYS A 4 16.85 1.36 2.95
C LYS A 4 15.37 1.04 2.75
N GLU A 5 14.70 0.51 3.77
CA GLU A 5 13.26 0.25 3.72
C GLU A 5 12.51 1.57 3.57
N LYS A 6 12.81 2.58 4.40
CA LYS A 6 12.18 3.91 4.31
C LYS A 6 12.33 4.53 2.92
N ALA A 7 13.51 4.46 2.32
CA ALA A 7 13.76 4.96 0.98
C ALA A 7 12.91 4.24 -0.08
N ALA A 8 12.79 2.91 0.01
CA ALA A 8 11.96 2.12 -0.90
C ALA A 8 10.46 2.48 -0.81
N TYR A 9 9.95 2.75 0.40
CA TYR A 9 8.56 3.19 0.58
C TYR A 9 8.29 4.57 -0.03
N ILE A 10 9.21 5.52 0.15
CA ILE A 10 9.08 6.87 -0.41
C ILE A 10 9.14 6.81 -1.94
N LEU A 11 10.14 6.12 -2.51
CA LEU A 11 10.27 5.94 -3.95
C LEU A 11 9.06 5.22 -4.56
N GLY A 12 8.59 4.15 -3.92
CA GLY A 12 7.40 3.42 -4.35
C GLY A 12 6.16 4.32 -4.37
N THR A 13 6.00 5.18 -3.35
CA THR A 13 4.88 6.13 -3.30
C THR A 13 4.94 7.13 -4.45
N ILE A 14 6.11 7.68 -4.77
CA ILE A 14 6.29 8.63 -5.87
C ILE A 14 5.95 7.97 -7.22
N ILE A 15 6.39 6.73 -7.44
CA ILE A 15 6.11 5.98 -8.67
C ILE A 15 4.61 5.75 -8.83
N VAL A 16 3.90 5.39 -7.75
CA VAL A 16 2.45 5.17 -7.78
C VAL A 16 1.70 6.47 -8.09
N ILE A 17 2.08 7.59 -7.46
CA ILE A 17 1.46 8.90 -7.73
C ILE A 17 1.70 9.28 -9.19
N TYR A 18 2.93 9.13 -9.68
CA TYR A 18 3.23 9.44 -11.07
C TYR A 18 2.44 8.54 -12.03
N GLY A 19 2.37 7.23 -11.78
CA GLY A 19 1.59 6.30 -12.60
C GLY A 19 0.09 6.57 -12.58
N ALA A 20 -0.47 7.06 -11.47
CA ALA A 20 -1.89 7.35 -11.35
C ALA A 20 -2.34 8.55 -12.21
N PHE A 21 -1.45 9.52 -12.44
CA PHE A 21 -1.75 10.80 -13.10
C PHE A 21 -0.93 11.07 -14.37
N ALA A 22 0.05 10.23 -14.72
CA ALA A 22 0.84 10.40 -15.93
C ALA A 22 -0.04 10.35 -17.18
N GLY A 23 0.02 11.39 -18.00
CA GLY A 23 -0.74 11.51 -19.24
C GLY A 23 -2.21 11.92 -19.07
N LYS A 24 -2.66 12.21 -17.84
CA LYS A 24 -4.02 12.70 -17.56
C LYS A 24 -4.06 14.23 -17.56
N ASP A 25 -5.17 14.77 -18.03
CA ASP A 25 -5.48 16.19 -17.95
C ASP A 25 -6.00 16.54 -16.54
N LEU A 26 -5.18 17.26 -15.78
CA LEU A 26 -5.49 17.70 -14.41
C LEU A 26 -6.48 18.88 -14.37
N THR A 27 -6.95 19.37 -15.52
CA THR A 27 -8.04 20.34 -15.59
C THR A 27 -9.40 19.68 -15.81
N ASN A 28 -9.41 18.39 -16.17
CA ASN A 28 -10.61 17.60 -16.44
C ASN A 28 -11.02 16.76 -15.22
N MET A 29 -12.15 17.11 -14.60
CA MET A 29 -12.63 16.46 -13.36
C MET A 29 -12.76 14.93 -13.47
N PRO A 30 -13.40 14.36 -14.50
CA PRO A 30 -13.41 12.91 -14.76
C PRO A 30 -12.04 12.22 -14.70
N GLU A 31 -11.01 12.79 -15.35
CA GLU A 31 -9.68 12.18 -15.40
C GLU A 31 -8.98 12.23 -14.04
N ILE A 32 -9.19 13.31 -13.28
CA ILE A 32 -8.73 13.42 -11.89
C ILE A 32 -9.38 12.33 -11.04
N PHE A 33 -10.69 12.15 -11.14
CA PHE A 33 -11.41 11.09 -10.41
C PHE A 33 -10.88 9.71 -10.74
N GLU A 34 -10.62 9.41 -12.01
CA GLU A 34 -10.02 8.15 -12.44
C GLU A 34 -8.64 7.95 -11.81
N GLY A 35 -7.79 8.99 -11.78
CA GLY A 35 -6.48 8.96 -11.14
C GLY A 35 -6.58 8.71 -9.62
N VAL A 36 -7.53 9.36 -8.95
CA VAL A 36 -7.76 9.16 -7.51
C VAL A 36 -8.25 7.75 -7.20
N VAL A 37 -9.18 7.20 -7.99
CA VAL A 37 -9.66 5.81 -7.83
C VAL A 37 -8.50 4.83 -7.99
N PHE A 38 -7.67 5.02 -9.01
CA PHE A 38 -6.49 4.20 -9.23
C PHE A 38 -5.51 4.28 -8.06
N LEU A 39 -5.26 5.49 -7.54
CA LEU A 39 -4.39 5.70 -6.39
C LEU A 39 -4.94 5.02 -5.11
N MET A 40 -6.25 5.11 -4.87
CA MET A 40 -6.92 4.44 -3.74
C MET A 40 -6.83 2.92 -3.84
N PHE A 41 -6.94 2.37 -5.04
CA PHE A 41 -6.75 0.93 -5.28
C PHE A 41 -5.33 0.49 -4.89
N PHE A 42 -4.29 1.17 -5.37
CA PHE A 42 -2.91 0.85 -5.00
C PHE A 42 -2.63 1.04 -3.52
N LEU A 43 -3.18 2.08 -2.90
CA LEU A 43 -3.07 2.31 -1.47
C LEU A 43 -3.71 1.17 -0.66
N SER A 44 -4.87 0.66 -1.09
CA SER A 44 -5.52 -0.47 -0.43
C SER A 44 -4.66 -1.74 -0.45
N ILE A 45 -4.06 -2.07 -1.61
CA ILE A 45 -3.11 -3.19 -1.74
C ILE A 45 -1.92 -2.98 -0.82
N PHE A 46 -1.36 -1.77 -0.82
CA PHE A 46 -0.22 -1.43 0.02
C PHE A 46 -0.51 -1.61 1.51
N ILE A 47 -1.66 -1.13 1.99
CA ILE A 47 -2.08 -1.29 3.39
C ILE A 47 -2.25 -2.77 3.74
N VAL A 48 -2.86 -3.58 2.85
CA VAL A 48 -3.01 -5.03 3.06
C VAL A 48 -1.65 -5.71 3.14
N PHE A 49 -0.72 -5.40 2.22
CA PHE A 49 0.65 -5.92 2.26
C PHE A 49 1.39 -5.50 3.53
N TYR A 50 1.26 -4.24 3.93
CA TYR A 50 1.86 -3.73 5.16
C TYR A 50 1.30 -4.48 6.39
N TYR A 51 -0.02 -4.65 6.46
CA TYR A 51 -0.70 -5.35 7.54
C TYR A 51 -0.29 -6.83 7.63
N ILE A 52 -0.21 -7.53 6.50
CA ILE A 52 0.24 -8.93 6.44
C ILE A 52 1.72 -9.03 6.85
N ASN A 53 2.59 -8.17 6.31
CA ASN A 53 4.02 -8.18 6.66
C ASN A 53 4.28 -7.79 8.13
N ALA A 54 3.45 -6.89 8.69
CA ALA A 54 3.53 -6.53 10.10
C ALA A 54 3.12 -7.70 11.01
N ARG A 55 2.10 -8.47 10.64
CA ARG A 55 1.69 -9.69 11.38
C ARG A 55 2.58 -10.90 11.12
N GLY A 56 3.27 -10.95 9.97
CA GLY A 56 4.23 -12.01 9.65
C GLY A 56 5.47 -12.06 10.53
N LYS A 57 5.67 -11.06 11.42
CA LYS A 57 6.80 -10.99 12.36
C LYS A 57 6.42 -11.06 13.85
N GLY A 58 5.18 -11.41 14.22
CA GLY A 58 4.84 -11.54 15.65
C GLY A 58 3.55 -12.30 15.92
N ASP A 59 3.70 -13.46 16.55
CA ASP A 59 2.70 -14.12 17.41
C ASP A 59 1.44 -14.74 16.78
N TRP A 60 1.57 -15.52 15.70
CA TRP A 60 0.68 -16.68 15.58
C TRP A 60 1.15 -17.78 16.55
N ARG A 61 0.85 -17.61 17.84
CA ARG A 61 0.78 -18.73 18.77
C ARG A 61 -0.63 -19.30 18.61
N PRO A 62 -0.81 -20.45 17.95
CA PRO A 62 -2.07 -21.16 18.11
C PRO A 62 -2.19 -21.43 19.61
N GLU A 63 -3.21 -20.85 20.23
CA GLU A 63 -3.63 -21.18 21.59
C GLU A 63 -3.65 -22.71 21.68
N PRO A 64 -2.96 -23.35 22.65
CA PRO A 64 -3.08 -24.79 22.79
C PRO A 64 -4.55 -25.06 23.06
N ALA A 65 -5.18 -25.74 22.10
CA ALA A 65 -6.54 -26.21 22.24
C ALA A 65 -6.64 -26.90 23.60
N HIS A 66 -7.45 -26.35 24.50
CA HIS A 66 -7.68 -26.93 25.81
C HIS A 66 -8.09 -28.40 25.63
N GLY A 67 -7.25 -29.31 26.11
CA GLY A 67 -7.54 -30.74 26.08
C GLY A 67 -6.29 -31.61 25.94
N ALA A 68 -5.53 -31.76 27.03
CA ALA A 68 -4.71 -32.94 27.30
C ALA A 68 -4.64 -33.15 28.82
#